data_AF-A0A9Q0PCC4-F1
#
_entry.id   AF-A0A9Q0PCC4-F1
#
_cell.length_a   1.000
_cell.length_b   1.000
_cell.length_c   1.000
_cell.angle_alpha   90.00
_cell.angle_beta   90.00
_cell.angle_gamma   90.00
#
_symmetry.space_group_name_H-M   'P 1'
#
loop_
_entity.id
_entity.type
_entity.pdbx_description
1 polymer ?
#
loop_
_entity_poly.entity_id
_entity_poly.type
_entity_poly.pdbx_seq_one_letter_code
_entity_poly.pdbx_strand_id
1 'polypeptide(L)'
;MESERVQNIASTFEDTIPEAFVRSEHEQPAITTVHGIDLDVPVIDVSDPDEEKINRLIADASREWGMFQIVNHGIPSEVISKFQGVGRAFFELPQEEKELYAKPPGSKSIEGYGTFLQKEIEGKKGRRGGRNLCWSPPSPDPQPCFDRSSIPVLPRATQQFS
;
A
#
# COMPACT_ATOMS: atom_id res chain seq x y z
N MET A 1 10.01 6.78 21.49
CA MET A 1 9.36 5.47 21.70
C MET A 1 9.81 4.58 20.57
N GLU A 2 10.77 3.69 20.82
CA GLU A 2 11.11 2.62 19.89
C GLU A 2 9.88 1.73 19.75
N SER A 3 9.33 1.64 18.54
CA SER A 3 8.26 0.70 18.24
C SER A 3 8.90 -0.60 17.81
N GLU A 4 8.76 -1.64 18.62
CA GLU A 4 9.13 -3.00 18.23
C GLU A 4 8.40 -3.40 16.93
N ARG A 5 9.10 -4.11 16.04
CA ARG A 5 8.59 -4.47 14.72
C ARG A 5 7.66 -5.67 14.82
N VAL A 6 6.53 -5.61 14.09
CA VAL A 6 5.50 -6.66 14.09
C VAL A 6 6.06 -8.04 13.70
N GLN A 7 7.07 -8.08 12.83
CA GLN A 7 7.73 -9.34 12.44
C GLN A 7 8.46 -9.99 13.62
N ASN A 8 9.22 -9.21 14.41
CA ASN A 8 9.92 -9.73 15.59
C ASN A 8 8.94 -10.21 16.66
N ILE A 9 7.86 -9.44 16.86
CA ILE A 9 6.77 -9.81 17.76
C ILE A 9 6.16 -11.13 17.30
N ALA A 10 5.84 -11.29 16.01
CA ALA A 10 5.27 -12.52 15.49
C ALA A 10 6.21 -13.73 15.63
N SER A 11 7.52 -13.56 15.46
CA SER A 11 8.49 -14.65 15.57
C SER A 11 8.73 -15.14 17.00
N THR A 12 8.46 -14.31 18.01
CA THR A 12 8.75 -14.61 19.43
C THR A 12 7.50 -15.11 20.17
N PHE A 13 6.39 -15.20 19.47
CA PHE A 13 5.07 -15.26 20.06
C PHE A 13 4.49 -16.68 20.02
N GLU A 14 4.21 -17.26 21.19
CA GLU A 14 3.81 -18.67 21.32
C GLU A 14 2.27 -18.86 21.30
N ASP A 15 1.45 -18.15 22.10
CA ASP A 15 0.00 -18.48 22.20
C ASP A 15 -1.03 -17.33 22.40
N THR A 16 -0.74 -16.21 23.08
CA THR A 16 -1.73 -15.10 23.36
C THR A 16 -1.45 -13.70 22.76
N ILE A 17 -2.19 -13.32 21.70
CA ILE A 17 -1.94 -12.08 20.92
C ILE A 17 -1.80 -10.86 21.84
N PRO A 18 -0.74 -10.03 21.74
CA PRO A 18 -0.60 -8.87 22.61
C PRO A 18 -1.79 -7.93 22.48
N GLU A 19 -2.27 -7.43 23.61
CA GLU A 19 -3.48 -6.61 23.73
C GLU A 19 -3.48 -5.40 22.76
N ALA A 20 -2.31 -4.82 22.50
CA ALA A 20 -2.13 -3.72 21.55
C ALA A 20 -2.53 -4.04 20.10
N PHE A 21 -2.67 -5.32 19.75
CA PHE A 21 -3.10 -5.81 18.44
C PHE A 21 -4.49 -6.47 18.45
N VAL A 22 -5.14 -6.56 19.62
CA VAL A 22 -6.52 -7.03 19.73
C VAL A 22 -7.44 -5.91 19.24
N ARG A 23 -8.28 -6.23 18.25
CA ARG A 23 -9.27 -5.29 17.71
C ARG A 23 -10.42 -5.08 18.69
N SER A 24 -11.07 -3.92 18.63
CA SER A 24 -12.34 -3.72 19.37
C SER A 24 -13.35 -4.77 18.95
N GLU A 25 -14.28 -5.11 19.84
CA GLU A 25 -15.30 -6.13 19.59
C GLU A 25 -16.03 -5.91 18.26
N HIS A 26 -16.39 -4.67 17.94
CA HIS A 26 -17.08 -4.31 16.70
C HIS A 26 -16.24 -4.44 15.41
N GLU A 27 -14.92 -4.56 15.52
CA GLU A 27 -14.00 -4.73 14.39
C GLU A 27 -13.43 -6.16 14.31
N GLN A 28 -13.86 -7.06 15.20
CA GLN A 28 -13.36 -8.42 15.17
C GLN A 28 -13.85 -9.16 13.92
N PRO A 29 -12.99 -9.99 13.27
CA PRO A 29 -13.31 -10.61 12.00
C PRO A 29 -14.60 -11.43 12.03
N ALA A 30 -14.91 -12.12 13.13
CA ALA A 30 -16.13 -12.92 13.25
C ALA A 30 -17.42 -12.08 13.15
N ILE A 31 -17.36 -10.79 13.47
CA ILE A 31 -18.49 -9.86 13.45
C ILE A 31 -18.58 -9.12 12.10
N THR A 32 -17.45 -8.89 11.44
CA THR A 32 -17.39 -8.16 10.15
C THR A 32 -17.36 -9.08 8.92
N THR A 33 -17.11 -10.39 9.10
CA THR A 33 -17.08 -11.37 8.00
C THR A 33 -18.49 -11.78 7.63
N VAL A 34 -18.88 -11.49 6.38
CA VAL A 34 -20.14 -11.98 5.81
C VAL A 34 -19.96 -13.46 5.46
N HIS A 35 -20.69 -14.36 6.12
CA HIS A 35 -20.67 -15.79 5.82
C HIS A 35 -21.79 -16.14 4.82
N GLY A 36 -21.46 -16.87 3.76
CA GLY A 36 -22.45 -17.47 2.84
C GLY A 36 -22.93 -16.60 1.68
N ILE A 37 -22.33 -15.41 1.49
CA ILE A 37 -22.48 -14.64 0.24
C ILE A 37 -21.13 -14.71 -0.47
N ASP A 38 -21.06 -15.43 -1.58
CA ASP A 38 -19.94 -15.34 -2.51
C ASP A 38 -20.02 -13.96 -3.17
N LEU A 39 -19.37 -12.97 -2.53
CA LEU A 39 -19.17 -11.66 -3.12
C LEU A 39 -18.16 -11.82 -4.27
N ASP A 40 -18.68 -12.05 -5.47
CA ASP A 40 -17.87 -12.25 -6.66
C ASP A 40 -17.32 -10.91 -7.14
N VAL A 41 -16.13 -10.55 -6.67
CA VAL A 41 -15.44 -9.31 -7.03
C VAL A 41 -15.28 -9.25 -8.56
N PRO A 42 -15.70 -8.17 -9.24
CA PRO A 42 -15.66 -8.10 -10.70
C PRO A 42 -14.26 -8.37 -11.25
N VAL A 43 -14.18 -9.24 -12.26
CA VAL A 43 -12.95 -9.56 -12.98
C VAL A 43 -13.05 -8.98 -14.39
N ILE A 44 -12.09 -8.14 -14.77
CA ILE A 44 -12.05 -7.44 -16.05
C ILE A 44 -10.86 -7.94 -16.87
N ASP A 45 -11.17 -8.51 -18.03
CA ASP A 45 -10.18 -8.89 -19.03
C ASP A 45 -9.89 -7.70 -19.94
N VAL A 46 -8.66 -7.17 -19.85
CA VAL A 46 -8.23 -6.02 -20.65
C VAL A 46 -7.58 -6.41 -21.98
N SER A 47 -7.55 -7.71 -22.30
CA SER A 47 -7.14 -8.19 -23.63
C SER A 47 -8.28 -8.21 -24.64
N ASP A 48 -9.51 -7.89 -24.22
CA ASP A 48 -10.66 -7.73 -25.12
C ASP A 48 -10.39 -6.56 -26.09
N PRO A 49 -10.54 -6.74 -27.42
CA PRO A 49 -10.34 -5.66 -28.39
C PRO A 49 -11.39 -4.55 -28.31
N ASP A 50 -12.52 -4.76 -27.62
CA ASP A 50 -13.56 -3.74 -27.43
C ASP A 50 -13.23 -2.82 -26.25
N GLU A 51 -12.53 -1.72 -26.54
CA GLU A 51 -12.17 -0.70 -25.54
C GLU A 51 -13.40 -0.04 -24.90
N GLU A 52 -14.52 0.12 -25.63
CA GLU A 52 -15.73 0.72 -25.06
C GLU A 52 -16.34 -0.18 -23.99
N LYS A 53 -16.39 -1.49 -24.26
CA LYS A 53 -16.84 -2.49 -23.29
C LYS A 53 -15.97 -2.49 -22.04
N ILE A 54 -14.65 -2.49 -22.18
CA ILE A 54 -13.73 -2.44 -21.04
C ILE A 54 -13.98 -1.19 -20.18
N ASN A 55 -14.09 -0.01 -20.82
CA ASN A 55 -14.34 1.24 -20.12
C ASN A 55 -15.67 1.23 -19.34
N ARG A 56 -16.73 0.65 -19.91
CA ARG A 56 -18.02 0.49 -19.23
C ARG A 56 -17.91 -0.45 -18.02
N LEU A 57 -17.25 -1.60 -18.17
CA LEU A 57 -17.02 -2.54 -17.08
C LEU A 57 -16.23 -1.92 -15.92
N ILE A 58 -15.18 -1.14 -16.23
CA ILE A 58 -14.40 -0.42 -15.21
C ILE A 58 -15.27 0.62 -14.50
N ALA A 59 -16.06 1.39 -15.25
CA ALA A 59 -16.93 2.41 -14.67
C ALA A 59 -18.01 1.80 -13.75
N ASP A 60 -18.65 0.72 -14.19
CA ASP A 60 -19.69 0.03 -13.44
C ASP A 60 -19.12 -0.64 -12.20
N ALA A 61 -18.00 -1.38 -12.32
CA ALA A 61 -17.33 -1.98 -11.16
C ALA A 61 -16.83 -0.91 -10.17
N SER A 62 -16.31 0.22 -10.65
CA SER A 62 -15.89 1.33 -9.78
C SER A 62 -17.07 1.97 -9.04
N ARG A 63 -18.24 2.08 -9.68
CA ARG A 63 -19.45 2.66 -9.09
C ARG A 63 -20.12 1.73 -8.09
N GLU A 64 -20.20 0.44 -8.42
CA GLU A 64 -20.98 -0.54 -7.66
C GLU A 64 -20.15 -1.22 -6.56
N TRP A 65 -18.89 -1.53 -6.86
CA TRP A 65 -18.00 -2.26 -5.94
C TRP A 65 -16.90 -1.38 -5.34
N GLY A 66 -16.46 -0.35 -6.06
CA GLY A 66 -15.30 0.46 -5.67
C GLY A 66 -13.94 -0.26 -5.83
N MET A 67 -13.95 -1.53 -6.25
CA MET A 67 -12.77 -2.33 -6.58
C MET A 67 -13.10 -3.41 -7.62
N PHE A 68 -12.06 -3.88 -8.33
CA PHE A 68 -12.15 -4.95 -9.33
C PHE A 68 -10.78 -5.60 -9.52
N GLN A 69 -10.76 -6.78 -10.12
CA GLN A 69 -9.54 -7.50 -10.51
C GLN A 69 -9.30 -7.34 -12.01
N ILE A 70 -8.06 -7.09 -12.41
CA ILE A 70 -7.68 -7.05 -13.83
C ILE A 70 -6.93 -8.33 -14.18
N VAL A 71 -7.32 -8.98 -15.28
CA VAL A 71 -6.61 -10.12 -15.88
C VAL A 71 -6.11 -9.77 -17.28
N ASN A 72 -5.11 -10.51 -17.77
CA ASN A 72 -4.49 -10.30 -19.07
C ASN A 72 -3.95 -8.87 -19.31
N HIS A 73 -3.49 -8.20 -18.24
CA HIS A 73 -2.91 -6.85 -18.25
C HIS A 73 -1.57 -6.71 -19.00
N GLY A 74 -1.10 -7.75 -19.69
CA GLY A 74 0.14 -7.74 -20.48
C GLY A 74 1.44 -7.65 -19.68
N ILE A 75 1.38 -7.67 -18.34
CA ILE A 75 2.59 -7.68 -17.49
C ILE A 75 3.07 -9.14 -17.39
N PRO A 76 4.31 -9.45 -17.81
CA PRO A 76 4.82 -10.82 -17.75
C PRO A 76 4.83 -11.36 -16.31
N SER A 77 4.41 -12.61 -16.14
CA SER A 77 4.38 -13.28 -14.83
C SER A 77 5.76 -13.35 -14.17
N GLU A 78 6.84 -13.41 -14.96
CA GLU A 78 8.22 -13.38 -14.49
C GLU A 78 8.53 -12.07 -13.74
N VAL A 79 8.05 -10.92 -14.24
CA VAL A 79 8.26 -9.62 -13.60
C VAL A 79 7.57 -9.56 -12.25
N ILE A 80 6.33 -10.05 -12.18
CA ILE A 80 5.55 -10.13 -10.93
C ILE A 80 6.25 -11.07 -9.94
N SER A 81 6.69 -12.24 -10.40
CA SER A 81 7.37 -13.24 -9.58
C SER A 81 8.70 -12.72 -9.04
N LYS A 82 9.48 -12.02 -9.87
CA LYS A 82 10.74 -11.38 -9.47
C LYS A 82 10.50 -10.26 -8.46
N PHE A 83 9.49 -9.42 -8.68
CA PHE A 83 9.12 -8.37 -7.74
C PHE A 83 8.72 -8.93 -6.37
N GLN A 84 7.85 -9.95 -6.35
CA GLN A 84 7.49 -10.67 -5.13
C GLN A 84 8.71 -11.33 -4.47
N GLY A 85 9.61 -11.91 -5.26
CA GLY A 85 10.87 -12.51 -4.79
C GLY A 85 11.78 -11.49 -4.09
N VAL A 86 12.02 -10.33 -4.71
CA VAL A 86 12.81 -9.24 -4.12
C VAL A 86 12.14 -8.71 -2.85
N GLY A 87 10.81 -8.57 -2.85
CA GLY A 87 10.05 -8.16 -1.68
C GLY A 87 10.24 -9.14 -0.50
N ARG A 88 10.06 -10.45 -0.74
CA ARG A 88 10.29 -11.49 0.27
C ARG A 88 11.72 -11.48 0.78
N ALA A 89 12.70 -11.46 -0.12
CA ALA A 89 14.11 -11.43 0.23
C ALA A 89 14.44 -10.22 1.14
N PHE A 90 13.86 -9.05 0.87
CA PHE A 90 14.03 -7.89 1.75
C PHE A 90 13.48 -8.11 3.17
N PHE A 91 12.29 -8.70 3.32
CA PHE A 91 11.70 -8.95 4.64
C PHE A 91 12.35 -10.12 5.38
N GLU A 92 13.04 -11.02 4.67
CA GLU A 92 13.87 -12.09 5.23
C GLU A 92 15.22 -11.60 5.77
N LEU A 93 15.69 -10.40 5.37
CA LEU A 93 16.92 -9.82 5.91
C LEU A 93 16.85 -9.62 7.44
N PRO A 94 18.02 -9.62 8.12
CA PRO A 94 18.12 -9.27 9.53
C PRO A 94 17.49 -7.91 9.84
N GLN A 95 17.04 -7.74 11.09
CA GLN A 95 16.33 -6.51 11.48
C GLN A 95 17.22 -5.28 11.32
N GLU A 96 18.50 -5.41 11.65
CA GLU A 96 19.51 -4.35 11.60
C GLU A 96 19.63 -3.78 10.18
N GLU A 97 19.65 -4.64 9.17
CA GLU A 97 19.72 -4.23 7.77
C GLU A 97 18.44 -3.53 7.30
N LYS A 98 17.28 -3.98 7.79
CA LYS A 98 15.99 -3.35 7.48
C LYS A 98 15.86 -1.96 8.13
N GLU A 99 16.42 -1.78 9.33
CA GLU A 99 16.42 -0.49 10.03
C GLU A 99 17.26 0.58 9.32
N LEU A 100 18.25 0.21 8.50
CA LEU A 100 18.99 1.18 7.67
C LEU A 100 18.08 1.93 6.70
N TYR A 101 16.96 1.32 6.32
CA TYR A 101 15.94 1.92 5.46
C TYR A 101 14.78 2.50 6.25
N ALA A 102 14.85 2.54 7.58
CA ALA A 102 13.75 2.99 8.42
C ALA A 102 13.45 4.47 8.18
N LYS A 103 12.16 4.80 8.21
CA LYS A 103 11.72 6.19 8.15
C LYS A 103 12.26 6.96 9.36
N PRO A 104 13.02 8.06 9.18
CA PRO A 104 13.53 8.84 10.29
C PRO A 104 12.38 9.45 11.12
N PRO A 105 12.51 9.50 12.46
CA PRO A 105 11.52 10.11 13.33
C PRO A 105 11.35 11.59 12.96
N GLY A 106 10.10 12.03 12.81
CA GLY A 106 9.78 13.42 12.44
C GLY A 106 9.95 13.77 10.96
N SER A 107 10.42 12.85 10.11
CA SER A 107 10.46 13.08 8.66
C SER A 107 9.06 13.22 8.08
N LYS A 108 8.89 14.22 7.20
CA LYS A 108 7.67 14.42 6.39
C LYS A 108 7.61 13.48 5.18
N SER A 109 8.71 12.80 4.85
CA SER A 109 8.71 11.80 3.78
C SER A 109 7.81 10.64 4.16
N ILE A 110 7.08 10.08 3.21
CA ILE A 110 6.28 8.86 3.42
C ILE A 110 7.08 7.58 3.15
N GLU A 111 8.30 7.72 2.63
CA GLU A 111 9.17 6.62 2.21
C GLU A 111 9.92 5.99 3.38
N GLY A 112 10.28 4.71 3.18
CA GLY A 112 11.10 3.94 4.09
C GLY A 112 10.40 2.74 4.69
N TYR A 113 11.17 1.97 5.44
CA TYR A 113 10.72 0.83 6.22
C TYR A 113 10.06 1.30 7.52
N GLY A 114 8.88 0.76 7.81
CA GLY A 114 8.09 1.21 8.94
C GLY A 114 6.99 0.23 9.34
N THR A 115 6.51 0.37 10.57
CA THR A 115 5.22 -0.15 10.97
C THR A 115 4.24 1.01 10.86
N PHE A 116 3.14 0.82 10.12
CA PHE A 116 2.11 1.85 10.04
C PHE A 116 1.45 1.97 11.41
N LEU A 117 1.82 3.02 12.15
CA LEU A 117 1.08 3.48 13.30
C LEU A 117 -0.15 4.22 12.76
N GLN A 118 -1.19 3.47 12.42
CA GLN A 118 -2.52 4.04 12.48
C GLN A 118 -2.72 4.35 13.98
N LYS A 119 -2.55 5.61 14.38
CA LYS A 119 -3.15 6.06 15.62
C LYS A 119 -4.65 5.99 15.37
N GLU A 120 -5.25 4.84 15.63
CA GLU A 120 -6.67 4.81 15.92
C GLU A 120 -6.94 5.81 17.04
N ILE A 121 -8.14 6.37 17.04
CA ILE A 121 -8.57 7.41 17.99
C ILE A 121 -8.42 6.93 19.46
N GLU A 122 -8.19 5.63 19.66
CA GLU A 122 -7.95 4.93 20.94
C GLU A 122 -6.52 4.35 21.14
N GLY A 123 -5.55 4.61 20.25
CA GLY A 123 -4.15 4.19 20.46
C GLY A 123 -3.79 2.73 20.13
N LYS A 124 -4.67 1.98 19.47
CA LYS A 124 -4.44 0.59 19.00
C LYS A 124 -3.52 0.54 17.78
N LYS A 125 -2.75 -0.55 17.62
CA LYS A 125 -1.76 -0.71 16.53
C LYS A 125 -2.24 -1.72 15.49
N GLY A 126 -2.14 -1.35 14.21
CA GLY A 126 -2.37 -2.27 13.09
C GLY A 126 -1.26 -3.32 12.95
N ARG A 127 -1.63 -4.56 12.63
CA ARG A 127 -0.69 -5.66 12.33
C ARG A 127 -0.22 -5.61 10.89
N ARG A 128 0.58 -4.62 10.52
CA ARG A 128 1.27 -4.59 9.22
C ARG A 128 2.67 -3.99 9.34
N GLY A 129 3.69 -4.79 9.00
CA GLY A 129 4.98 -4.27 8.56
C GLY A 129 4.86 -3.88 7.10
N GLY A 130 5.29 -2.68 6.73
CA GLY A 130 5.19 -2.20 5.36
C GLY A 130 6.42 -1.39 4.98
N ARG A 131 6.75 -1.40 3.69
CA ARG A 131 7.66 -0.43 3.11
C ARG A 131 6.86 0.40 2.13
N ASN A 132 6.86 1.72 2.31
CA ASN A 132 6.37 2.61 1.27
C ASN A 132 7.53 2.88 0.31
N LEU A 133 7.46 2.29 -0.87
CA LEU A 133 8.34 2.61 -1.99
C LEU A 133 7.63 3.66 -2.85
N CYS A 134 7.93 4.94 -2.64
CA CYS A 134 7.79 5.89 -3.75
C CYS A 134 9.02 5.67 -4.64
N TRP A 135 8.78 5.12 -5.82
CA TRP A 135 9.83 4.82 -6.77
C TRP A 135 10.36 6.14 -7.34
N SER A 136 11.50 6.61 -6.83
CA SER A 136 12.37 7.50 -7.60
C SER A 136 13.37 6.60 -8.32
N PRO A 137 13.40 6.55 -9.67
CA PRO A 137 14.47 5.84 -10.37
C PRO A 137 15.82 6.37 -9.86
N PRO A 138 16.81 5.50 -9.61
CA PRO A 138 18.15 5.98 -9.29
C PRO A 138 18.71 6.69 -10.52
N SER A 139 18.72 8.03 -10.50
CA SER A 139 19.54 8.81 -11.42
C SER A 139 21.02 8.63 -11.03
N PRO A 140 21.94 8.36 -11.97
CA PRO A 140 23.33 8.05 -11.63
C PRO A 140 24.19 9.20 -11.07
N ASP A 141 23.69 10.42 -10.96
CA ASP A 141 24.51 11.58 -10.57
C ASP A 141 23.81 12.47 -9.52
N PRO A 142 24.51 12.88 -8.45
CA PRO A 142 23.99 13.84 -7.48
C PRO A 142 24.11 15.26 -8.06
N GLN A 143 23.07 15.72 -8.75
CA GLN A 143 22.94 17.14 -9.08
C GLN A 143 22.32 17.90 -7.88
N PRO A 144 22.83 19.10 -7.54
CA PRO A 144 22.32 19.88 -6.43
C PRO A 144 20.85 20.26 -6.65
N CYS A 145 20.09 20.17 -5.56
CA CYS A 145 18.66 20.37 -5.48
C CYS A 145 18.23 21.65 -6.21
N PHE A 146 17.38 21.52 -7.23
CA PHE A 146 16.72 22.66 -7.86
C PHE A 146 15.93 23.45 -6.79
N ASP A 147 16.22 24.74 -6.66
CA ASP A 147 15.52 25.64 -5.75
C ASP A 147 14.07 25.84 -6.21
N ARG A 148 13.14 25.42 -5.35
CA ARG A 148 11.70 25.47 -5.56
C ARG A 148 11.15 26.90 -5.61
N SER A 149 11.97 27.91 -5.33
CA SER A 149 11.62 29.34 -5.44
C SER A 149 11.44 29.82 -6.88
N SER A 150 11.92 29.06 -7.88
CA SER A 150 12.03 29.52 -9.27
C SER A 150 10.92 29.02 -10.21
N ILE A 151 9.86 28.37 -9.70
CA ILE A 151 8.75 27.91 -10.55
C ILE A 151 7.68 29.02 -10.63
N PRO A 152 7.44 29.64 -11.80
CA PRO A 152 6.37 30.60 -11.95
C PRO A 152 5.00 29.91 -11.81
N VAL A 153 4.16 30.43 -10.91
CA VAL A 153 2.78 29.99 -10.72
C VAL A 153 1.96 30.46 -11.92
N LEU A 154 1.49 29.53 -12.75
CA LEU A 154 0.53 29.85 -13.82
C LEU A 154 -0.88 30.05 -13.22
N PRO A 155 -1.64 31.08 -13.66
CA PRO A 155 -2.96 31.36 -13.12
C PRO A 155 -4.00 30.30 -13.54
N ARG A 156 -4.89 29.97 -12.59
CA ARG A 156 -6.04 29.06 -12.77
C ARG A 156 -6.95 29.57 -13.89
N ALA A 157 -7.20 28.72 -14.90
CA ALA A 157 -8.29 28.91 -15.83
C ALA A 157 -9.62 28.54 -15.14
N THR A 158 -10.51 29.53 -15.02
CA THR A 158 -11.90 29.33 -14.57
C THR A 158 -12.71 28.84 -15.77
N GLN A 159 -13.17 27.59 -15.76
CA GLN A 159 -14.10 27.08 -16.77
C GLN A 159 -15.53 27.38 -16.32
N GLN A 160 -16.17 28.35 -16.97
CA GLN A 160 -17.61 28.59 -16.87
C GLN A 160 -18.32 27.53 -17.72
N PHE A 161 -19.23 26.79 -17.10
CA PHE A 161 -20.24 26.01 -17.82
C PHE A 161 -21.43 26.93 -18.14
N SER A 162 -21.87 26.93 -19.39
CA SER A 162 -23.20 27.36 -19.83
C SER A 162 -24.02 26.12 -20.19
#